data_AF-A0A0G0D392-F1
#
_entry.id   AF-A0A0G0D392-F1
#
_cell.length_a   1.000
_cell.length_b   1.000
_cell.length_c   1.000
_cell.angle_alpha   90.00
_cell.angle_beta   90.00
_cell.angle_gamma   90.00
#
_symmetry.space_group_name_H-M   'P 1'
#
loop_
_entity.id
_entity.type
_entity.pdbx_description
1 polymer ?
#
loop_
_entity_poly.entity_id
_entity_poly.type
_entity_poly.pdbx_seq_one_letter_code
_entity_poly.pdbx_strand_id
1 'polypeptide(L)' 'SETVSTKVDAEVSRIINDGIKSAEKVLTEHRKALDAIAKKLIEVETLEQDEYDKLITAHGIIPKKRGDAKLETKS' A
#
# COMPACT_ATOMS: atom_id res chain seq x y z
N SER A 1 -11.18 23.98 -26.57
CA SER A 1 -11.32 22.70 -25.85
C SER A 1 -10.31 22.60 -24.70
N GLU A 2 -9.92 23.72 -24.10
CA GLU A 2 -8.93 23.75 -23.02
C GLU A 2 -9.54 23.54 -21.64
N THR A 3 -10.75 24.07 -21.39
CA THR A 3 -11.40 23.98 -20.06
C THR A 3 -11.67 22.55 -19.61
N VAL A 4 -11.98 21.64 -20.54
CA VAL A 4 -12.16 20.21 -20.23
C VAL A 4 -10.82 19.56 -19.93
N SER A 5 -9.78 19.86 -20.71
CA SER A 5 -8.42 19.34 -20.49
C SER A 5 -7.88 19.75 -19.12
N THR A 6 -7.99 21.04 -18.77
CA THR A 6 -7.54 21.55 -17.47
C THR A 6 -8.25 20.87 -16.29
N LYS A 7 -9.54 20.56 -16.43
CA LYS A 7 -10.29 19.85 -15.39
C LYS A 7 -9.83 18.41 -15.24
N VAL A 8 -9.52 17.73 -16.35
CA VAL A 8 -9.01 16.35 -16.33
C VAL A 8 -7.63 16.31 -15.67
N ASP A 9 -6.72 17.20 -16.05
CA ASP A 9 -5.36 17.26 -15.49
C ASP A 9 -5.38 17.53 -13.98
N ALA A 10 -6.27 18.41 -13.53
CA ALA A 10 -6.47 18.69 -12.11
C ALA A 10 -6.96 17.46 -11.34
N GLU A 11 -7.90 16.69 -11.90
CA GLU A 11 -8.44 15.50 -11.24
C GLU A 11 -7.43 14.35 -11.20
N VAL A 12 -6.66 14.14 -12.27
CA VAL A 12 -5.55 13.18 -12.30
C VAL A 12 -4.52 13.54 -11.23
N SER A 13 -4.14 14.82 -11.16
CA SER A 13 -3.19 15.30 -10.14
C SER A 13 -3.72 15.08 -8.72
N ARG A 14 -5.02 15.31 -8.50
CA ARG A 14 -5.67 15.06 -7.20
C ARG A 14 -5.60 13.59 -6.82
N ILE A 15 -5.97 12.68 -7.72
CA ILE A 15 -5.96 11.23 -7.47
C ILE A 15 -4.55 10.74 -7.12
N ILE A 16 -3.54 11.18 -7.87
CA ILE A 16 -2.14 10.81 -7.60
C ILE A 16 -1.71 11.29 -6.22
N ASN A 17 -1.99 12.56 -5.89
CA ASN A 17 -1.62 13.13 -4.60
C ASN A 17 -2.32 12.43 -3.43
N ASP A 18 -3.59 12.10 -3.59
CA ASP A 18 -4.36 11.36 -2.57
C ASP A 18 -3.81 9.94 -2.39
N GLY A 19 -3.40 9.28 -3.48
CA GLY A 19 -2.72 7.99 -3.45
C GLY A 19 -1.38 8.03 -2.71
N ILE A 20 -0.55 9.04 -3.01
CA ILE A 20 0.74 9.25 -2.34
C ILE A 20 0.54 9.48 -0.83
N LYS A 21 -0.37 10.38 -0.44
CA LYS A 21 -0.68 10.65 0.97
C LYS A 21 -1.18 9.41 1.69
N SER A 22 -2.02 8.62 1.03
CA SER A 22 -2.54 7.37 1.60
C SER A 22 -1.41 6.36 1.81
N ALA A 23 -0.52 6.19 0.82
CA ALA A 23 0.64 5.32 0.95
C ALA A 23 1.60 5.77 2.05
N GLU A 24 1.92 7.07 2.11
CA GLU A 24 2.77 7.66 3.15
C GLU A 24 2.20 7.41 4.55
N LYS A 25 0.89 7.64 4.71
CA LYS A 25 0.19 7.37 5.97
C LYS A 25 0.34 5.90 6.39
N VAL A 26 0.03 4.96 5.50
CA VAL A 26 0.11 3.51 5.79
C VAL A 26 1.54 3.09 6.14
N LEU A 27 2.53 3.55 5.38
CA LEU A 27 3.94 3.24 5.65
C LEU A 27 4.43 3.84 6.98
N THR A 28 3.91 5.01 7.35
CA THR A 28 4.24 5.67 8.62
C THR A 28 3.57 4.98 9.81
N GLU A 29 2.29 4.62 9.71
CA GLU A 29 1.55 3.87 10.74
C GLU A 29 2.20 2.50 11.01
N HIS A 30 2.71 1.85 9.96
CA HIS A 30 3.36 0.54 10.04
C HIS A 30 4.89 0.60 9.99
N ARG A 31 5.49 1.71 10.43
CA ARG A 31 6.93 1.95 10.28
C ARG A 31 7.82 0.83 10.83
N LYS A 32 7.44 0.24 11.96
CA LYS A 32 8.18 -0.88 12.57
C LYS A 32 8.21 -2.12 11.66
N ALA A 33 7.10 -2.43 11.00
CA ALA A 33 7.03 -3.53 10.06
C ALA A 33 7.87 -3.23 8.81
N LEU A 34 7.80 -1.99 8.29
CA LEU A 34 8.62 -1.53 7.17
C LEU A 34 10.12 -1.67 7.47
N ASP A 35 10.58 -1.21 8.63
CA ASP A 35 11.98 -1.30 9.03
C ASP A 35 12.43 -2.77 9.18
N ALA A 36 11.55 -3.65 9.66
CA ALA A 36 11.83 -5.09 9.75
C ALA A 36 11.95 -5.74 8.36
N ILE A 37 11.07 -5.40 7.43
CA ILE A 37 11.13 -5.86 6.03
C ILE A 37 12.45 -5.42 5.40
N ALA A 38 12.79 -4.13 5.54
CA ALA A 38 14.01 -3.57 4.97
C ALA A 38 15.26 -4.25 5.52
N LYS A 39 15.36 -4.44 6.84
CA LYS A 39 16.47 -5.18 7.46
C LYS A 39 16.56 -6.60 6.93
N LYS A 40 15.42 -7.28 6.81
CA LYS A 40 15.41 -8.66 6.33
C LYS A 40 15.85 -8.75 4.87
N LEU A 41 15.38 -7.87 4.00
CA LEU A 41 15.81 -7.82 2.60
C LEU A 41 17.31 -7.52 2.44
N ILE A 42 17.92 -6.77 3.34
CA ILE A 42 19.39 -6.58 3.34
C ILE A 42 20.12 -7.90 3.63
N GLU A 43 19.55 -8.79 4.44
CA GLU A 43 20.15 -10.08 4.78
C GLU A 43 19.97 -11.15 3.69
N VAL A 44 18.78 -11.22 3.09
CA VAL A 44 18.40 -12.35 2.20
C VAL A 44 18.20 -11.95 0.73
N GLU A 45 18.27 -10.66 0.40
CA GLU A 45 18.07 -10.04 -0.92
C GLU A 45 16.67 -10.22 -1.54
N THR A 46 16.00 -11.34 -1.27
CA THR A 46 14.66 -11.68 -1.74
C THR A 46 13.85 -12.26 -0.58
N LEU A 47 12.57 -11.91 -0.51
CA LEU A 47 11.61 -12.45 0.45
C LEU A 47 10.47 -13.14 -0.30
N GLU A 48 10.23 -14.40 0.02
CA GLU A 48 9.06 -15.12 -0.48
C GLU A 48 7.78 -14.64 0.23
N GLN A 49 6.63 -14.84 -0.42
CA GLN A 49 5.35 -14.31 0.06
C GLN A 49 5.01 -14.77 1.49
N ASP A 50 5.23 -16.04 1.80
CA ASP A 50 4.92 -16.62 3.11
C ASP A 50 5.88 -16.15 4.21
N GLU A 51 7.13 -15.80 3.87
CA GLU A 51 8.07 -15.15 4.79
C GLU A 51 7.65 -13.71 5.08
N TYR A 52 7.26 -12.96 4.03
CA TYR A 52 6.72 -11.61 4.16
C TYR A 52 5.47 -11.59 5.04
N ASP A 53 4.51 -12.47 4.77
CA ASP A 53 3.24 -12.55 5.50
C ASP A 53 3.46 -12.86 6.99
N LYS A 54 4.38 -13.80 7.31
CA LYS A 54 4.76 -14.10 8.70
C LYS A 54 5.37 -12.88 9.38
N LEU A 55 6.25 -12.17 8.68
CA LEU A 55 6.91 -10.97 9.20
C LEU A 55 5.90 -9.87 9.53
N ILE A 56 5.02 -9.51 8.59
CA ILE A 56 4.03 -8.44 8.84
C ILE A 56 2.98 -8.86 9.89
N THR A 57 2.64 -10.15 9.96
CA THR A 57 1.73 -10.69 10.99
C THR A 57 2.33 -10.57 12.39
N ALA A 58 3.65 -10.78 12.54
CA ALA A 58 4.35 -10.56 13.81
C ALA A 58 4.30 -9.09 14.27
N HIS A 59 4.08 -8.15 13.34
CA HIS A 59 3.85 -6.73 13.61
C HIS A 59 2.35 -6.36 13.74
N GLY A 60 1.45 -7.35 13.79
CA GLY A 60 0.01 -7.15 13.98
C GLY A 60 -0.77 -6.81 12.71
N ILE A 61 -0.15 -6.95 11.53
CA ILE A 61 -0.79 -6.69 10.24
C ILE A 61 -1.31 -8.01 9.68
N ILE A 62 -2.62 -8.12 9.50
CA ILE A 62 -3.23 -9.32 8.92
C ILE A 62 -3.33 -9.14 7.40
N PRO A 63 -2.56 -9.88 6.58
CA PRO A 63 -2.65 -9.76 5.14
C PRO A 63 -4.03 -10.20 4.64
N LYS A 64 -4.61 -9.41 3.73
CA LYS A 64 -5.85 -9.81 3.02
C LYS A 64 -5.51 -10.91 2.03
N LYS A 65 -6.21 -12.04 2.09
CA LYS A 65 -5.99 -13.11 1.11
C LYS A 65 -6.70 -12.76 -0.18
N ARG A 66 -6.19 -13.26 -1.31
CA ARG A 66 -6.72 -13.03 -2.66
C ARG A 66 -8.21 -13.42 -2.81
N GLY A 67 -8.75 -14.25 -1.91
CA GLY A 67 -10.17 -14.63 -1.87
C GLY A 67 -11.08 -13.69 -1.06
N ASP A 68 -10.53 -12.81 -0.22
CA ASP A 68 -11.29 -11.92 0.67
C ASP A 68 -11.68 -10.60 -0.03
N ALA A 69 -11.19 -10.36 -1.25
CA ALA A 69 -11.43 -9.16 -2.05
C ALA A 69 -12.75 -9.19 -2.84
N LYS A 70 -13.80 -9.87 -2.35
CA LYS A 70 -15.16 -9.57 -2.83
C LYS A 70 -15.48 -8.17 -2.32
N LEU A 71 -15.43 -7.20 -3.23
CA LEU A 71 -15.82 -5.82 -2.99
C LEU A 71 -17.13 -5.80 -2.19
N GLU A 72 -17.10 -5.23 -0.99
CA GLU A 72 -18.30 -4.71 -0.34
C GLU A 72 -18.85 -3.59 -1.24
N THR A 73 -19.61 -3.97 -2.27
CA THR A 73 -20.55 -3.07 -2.92
C THR A 73 -21.63 -2.80 -1.89
N LYS A 74 -21.44 -1.77 -1.05
CA LYS A 74 -22.54 -1.23 -0.26
C LYS A 74 -23.62 -0.81 -1.26
N SER A 75 -24.70 -1.58 -1.27
CA SER A 75 -25.97 -1.24 -1.92
C SER A 75 -26.64 -0.08 -1.17
#